data_AF-A0A424XV08-F1
#
_entry.id   AF-A0A424XV08-F1
#
_cell.length_a   1.000
_cell.length_b   1.000
_cell.length_c   1.000
_cell.angle_alpha   90.00
_cell.angle_beta   90.00
_cell.angle_gamma   90.00
#
_symmetry.space_group_name_H-M   'P 1'
#
loop_
_entity.id
_entity.type
_entity.pdbx_description
1 polymer ?
#
loop_
_entity_poly.entity_id
_entity_poly.type
_entity_poly.pdbx_seq_one_letter_code
_entity_poly.pdbx_strand_id
1 'polypeptide(L)'
;MQQRGFAFYEDEEVATVSTWLTFERSGAKTNYRGYAIYAFPDGATKIGSFIGTGDPRGEQAGQFTLEGGTGRYEGITGQGSFSGQGFPPHGDIYLDVSGTYSLQ
;
A
#
# COMPACT_ATOMS: atom_id res chain seq x y z
N MET A 1 -1.86 -13.45 3.01
CA MET A 1 -2.39 -12.86 4.27
C MET A 1 -3.12 -11.57 3.93
N GLN A 2 -4.20 -11.23 4.63
CA GLN A 2 -4.85 -9.92 4.49
C GLN A 2 -4.38 -9.00 5.63
N GLN A 3 -4.02 -7.75 5.33
CA GLN A 3 -3.85 -6.69 6.32
C GLN A 3 -4.79 -5.52 6.01
N ARG A 4 -5.14 -4.77 7.06
CA ARG A 4 -5.94 -3.55 6.97
C ARG A 4 -5.24 -2.42 7.69
N GLY A 5 -5.64 -1.18 7.46
CA GLY A 5 -4.98 -0.06 8.11
C GLY A 5 -5.26 1.27 7.45
N PHE A 6 -4.33 2.20 7.61
CA PHE A 6 -4.41 3.54 7.06
C PHE A 6 -3.16 3.90 6.27
N ALA A 7 -3.34 4.61 5.17
CA ALA A 7 -2.29 5.22 4.38
C ALA A 7 -2.44 6.75 4.47
N PHE A 8 -1.35 7.42 4.81
CA PHE A 8 -1.27 8.87 4.93
C PHE A 8 -0.48 9.44 3.76
N TYR A 9 -1.01 10.50 3.16
CA TYR A 9 -0.42 11.19 2.02
C TYR A 9 0.10 12.58 2.43
N GLU A 10 1.01 13.13 1.62
CA GLU A 10 1.65 14.43 1.87
C GLU A 10 0.65 15.61 1.91
N ASP A 11 -0.49 15.48 1.24
CA ASP A 11 -1.57 16.47 1.20
C ASP A 11 -2.61 16.30 2.31
N GLU A 12 -2.23 15.60 3.39
CA GLU A 12 -3.07 15.28 4.56
C GLU A 12 -4.26 14.36 4.24
N GLU A 13 -4.35 13.80 3.03
CA GLU A 13 -5.35 12.78 2.73
C GLU A 13 -5.04 11.46 3.44
N VAL A 14 -6.11 10.79 3.87
CA VAL A 14 -6.05 9.49 4.53
C VAL A 14 -6.92 8.49 3.80
N ALA A 15 -6.32 7.37 3.41
CA ALA A 15 -7.03 6.24 2.83
C ALA A 15 -7.10 5.07 3.81
N THR A 16 -8.18 4.30 3.75
CA THR A 16 -8.18 2.96 4.33
C THR A 16 -7.45 1.99 3.40
N VAL A 17 -6.66 1.11 3.98
CA VAL A 17 -5.84 0.14 3.24
C VAL A 17 -6.44 -1.24 3.39
N SER A 18 -6.50 -1.98 2.29
CA SER A 18 -6.68 -3.44 2.29
C SER A 18 -5.62 -4.07 1.41
N THR A 19 -4.82 -4.98 1.96
CA THR A 19 -3.74 -5.64 1.22
C THR A 19 -3.91 -7.15 1.17
N TRP A 20 -3.39 -7.75 0.09
CA TRP A 20 -3.27 -9.19 -0.08
C TRP A 20 -1.83 -9.52 -0.42
N LEU A 21 -1.14 -10.19 0.51
CA LEU A 21 0.31 -10.33 0.54
C LEU A 21 0.74 -11.79 0.44
N THR A 22 1.80 -12.04 -0.32
CA THR A 22 2.61 -13.27 -0.30
C THR A 22 4.00 -12.95 0.24
N PHE A 23 4.43 -13.68 1.27
CA PHE A 23 5.75 -13.51 1.90
C PHE A 23 6.75 -14.51 1.30
N GLU A 24 7.90 -14.00 0.89
CA GLU A 24 9.05 -14.79 0.46
C GLU A 24 10.20 -14.49 1.43
N ARG A 25 10.47 -15.42 2.34
CA ARG A 25 11.56 -15.29 3.30
C ARG A 25 12.86 -15.79 2.68
N SER A 26 13.86 -14.92 2.60
CA SER A 26 15.22 -15.28 2.20
C SER A 26 16.20 -14.78 3.26
N GLY A 27 16.66 -15.69 4.11
CA GLY A 27 17.55 -15.37 5.23
C GLY A 27 16.88 -14.47 6.29
N ALA A 28 17.54 -13.37 6.65
CA ALA A 28 17.11 -12.45 7.70
C ALA A 28 16.11 -11.37 7.25
N LYS A 29 15.90 -11.19 5.93
CA LYS A 29 14.93 -10.24 5.38
C LYS A 29 13.71 -10.97 4.83
N THR A 30 12.53 -10.43 5.11
CA THR A 30 11.29 -10.89 4.46
C THR A 30 11.01 -9.96 3.30
N ASN A 31 11.04 -10.50 2.09
CA ASN A 31 10.51 -9.82 0.92
C ASN A 31 9.04 -10.19 0.81
N TYR A 32 8.22 -9.27 0.31
CA TYR A 32 6.82 -9.57 0.08
C TYR A 32 6.30 -8.85 -1.14
N ARG A 33 5.37 -9.52 -1.82
CA ARG A 33 4.67 -8.99 -2.98
C ARG A 33 3.17 -9.14 -2.80
N GLY A 34 2.41 -8.25 -3.44
CA GLY A 34 0.97 -8.31 -3.34
C GLY A 34 0.25 -7.19 -4.05
N TYR A 35 -1.04 -7.12 -3.76
CA TYR A 35 -1.96 -6.11 -4.27
C TYR A 35 -2.55 -5.35 -3.09
N ALA A 36 -2.89 -4.09 -3.30
CA ALA A 36 -3.55 -3.27 -2.30
C ALA A 36 -4.67 -2.44 -2.91
N ILE A 37 -5.65 -2.08 -2.09
CA ILE A 37 -6.64 -1.05 -2.39
C ILE A 37 -6.47 0.04 -1.36
N TYR A 38 -6.36 1.28 -1.83
CA TYR A 38 -6.45 2.47 -0.99
C TYR A 38 -7.79 3.15 -1.26
N ALA A 39 -8.68 3.14 -0.27
CA ALA A 39 -10.03 3.66 -0.40
C ALA A 39 -10.18 4.99 0.35
N PHE A 40 -10.70 5.98 -0.38
CA PHE A 40 -11.01 7.33 0.04
C PHE A 40 -12.54 7.54 0.01
N PRO A 41 -13.07 8.63 0.57
CA PRO A 41 -14.52 8.89 0.56
C PRO A 41 -15.15 9.00 -0.84
N ASP A 42 -14.38 9.44 -1.84
CA ASP A 42 -14.83 9.78 -3.20
C ASP A 42 -14.21 8.92 -4.31
N GLY A 43 -13.52 7.84 -3.94
CA GLY A 43 -12.91 6.91 -4.89
C GLY A 43 -11.95 5.93 -4.24
N ALA A 44 -11.45 4.98 -5.02
CA ALA A 44 -10.41 4.07 -4.57
C ALA A 44 -9.34 3.89 -5.65
N THR A 45 -8.09 3.66 -5.23
CA THR A 45 -7.02 3.24 -6.12
C THR A 45 -6.77 1.74 -5.98
N LYS A 46 -6.40 1.10 -7.08
CA LYS A 46 -5.94 -0.27 -7.15
C LYS A 46 -4.43 -0.27 -7.37
N ILE A 47 -3.72 -0.80 -6.38
CA ILE A 47 -2.31 -1.12 -6.51
C ILE A 47 -2.17 -2.51 -7.11
N GLY A 48 -1.53 -2.52 -8.27
CA GLY A 48 -1.34 -3.67 -9.13
C GLY A 48 -0.21 -4.60 -8.75
N SER A 49 0.83 -4.06 -8.15
CA SER A 49 1.91 -4.83 -7.57
C SER A 49 2.67 -3.89 -6.67
N PHE A 50 3.00 -4.35 -5.48
CA PHE A 50 4.03 -3.71 -4.69
C PHE A 50 5.08 -4.74 -4.28
N ILE A 51 6.32 -4.28 -4.14
CA ILE A 51 7.43 -5.07 -3.59
C ILE A 51 7.89 -4.35 -2.34
N GLY A 52 7.86 -5.04 -1.22
CA GLY A 52 8.31 -4.52 0.06
C GLY A 52 9.38 -5.39 0.72
N THR A 53 10.11 -4.77 1.63
CA THR A 53 11.11 -5.40 2.50
C THR A 53 10.84 -5.01 3.94
N GLY A 54 11.16 -5.89 4.90
CA GLY A 54 11.05 -5.60 6.33
C GLY A 54 10.28 -6.66 7.11
N ASP A 55 9.80 -6.30 8.30
CA ASP A 55 8.85 -7.11 9.06
C ASP A 55 7.45 -6.52 8.85
N PRO A 56 6.50 -7.25 8.24
CA PRO A 56 5.10 -6.79 8.08
C PRO A 56 4.37 -6.55 9.40
N ARG A 57 4.91 -7.04 10.52
CA ARG A 57 4.47 -6.76 11.90
C ARG A 57 5.32 -5.70 12.60
N GLY A 58 6.31 -5.17 11.91
CA GLY A 58 7.30 -4.20 12.36
C GLY A 58 7.49 -3.10 11.31
N GLU A 59 8.71 -2.60 11.18
CA GLU A 59 9.04 -1.62 10.14
C GLU A 59 9.06 -2.27 8.75
N GLN A 60 8.50 -1.56 7.77
CA GLN A 60 8.40 -2.02 6.40
C GLN A 60 8.49 -0.86 5.41
N ALA A 61 9.01 -1.12 4.21
CA ALA A 61 9.03 -0.16 3.12
C ALA A 61 8.98 -0.86 1.76
N GLY A 62 8.49 -0.17 0.74
CA GLY A 62 8.36 -0.73 -0.59
C GLY A 62 8.03 0.28 -1.69
N GLN A 63 7.85 -0.26 -2.89
CA GLN A 63 7.46 0.47 -4.11
C GLN A 63 6.21 -0.17 -4.69
N PHE A 64 5.35 0.62 -5.33
CA PHE A 64 4.10 0.15 -5.91
C PHE A 64 3.77 0.81 -7.26
N THR A 65 2.91 0.16 -8.03
CA THR A 65 2.30 0.70 -9.26
C THR A 65 0.78 0.80 -9.13
N LEU A 66 0.22 1.88 -9.66
CA LEU A 66 -1.23 2.09 -9.77
C LEU A 66 -1.72 1.53 -11.11
N GLU A 67 -2.70 0.65 -11.06
CA GLU A 67 -3.25 -0.06 -12.24
C GLU A 67 -4.69 0.32 -12.58
N GLY A 68 -5.30 1.19 -11.77
CA GLY A 68 -6.67 1.65 -12.00
C GLY A 68 -7.31 2.11 -10.70
N GLY A 69 -8.56 2.55 -10.80
CA GLY A 69 -9.30 3.09 -9.68
C GLY A 69 -10.77 3.32 -10.01
N THR A 70 -11.50 3.84 -9.04
CA THR A 70 -12.92 4.18 -9.13
C THR A 70 -13.15 5.60 -8.63
N GLY A 71 -14.28 6.20 -8.99
CA GLY A 71 -14.63 7.57 -8.57
C GLY A 71 -13.64 8.58 -9.16
N ARG A 72 -13.07 9.47 -8.33
CA ARG A 72 -12.07 10.45 -8.81
C ARG A 72 -10.80 9.84 -9.40
N TYR A 73 -10.58 8.54 -9.21
CA TYR A 73 -9.40 7.82 -9.68
C TYR A 73 -9.69 6.88 -10.86
N GLU A 74 -10.83 7.01 -11.53
CA GLU A 74 -11.05 6.31 -12.79
C GLU A 74 -9.94 6.68 -13.80
N GLY A 75 -9.39 5.68 -14.49
CA GLY A 75 -8.29 5.88 -15.44
C GLY A 75 -6.91 6.15 -14.81
N ILE A 76 -6.76 6.04 -13.48
CA ILE A 76 -5.47 6.32 -12.82
C ILE A 76 -4.36 5.36 -13.24
N THR A 77 -3.19 5.91 -13.52
CA THR A 77 -1.93 5.18 -13.70
C THR A 77 -0.81 5.93 -12.98
N GLY A 78 0.20 5.22 -12.48
CA GLY A 78 1.28 5.86 -11.73
C GLY A 78 2.14 4.89 -10.94
N GLN A 79 3.04 5.44 -10.14
CA GLN A 79 3.93 4.69 -9.28
C GLN A 79 4.25 5.47 -8.02
N GLY A 80 4.64 4.76 -6.97
CA GLY A 80 5.00 5.39 -5.71
C GLY A 80 5.75 4.46 -4.78
N SER A 81 5.98 4.97 -3.59
CA SER A 81 6.67 4.30 -2.50
C SER A 81 5.87 4.40 -1.22
N PHE A 82 6.13 3.46 -0.32
CA PHE A 82 5.60 3.52 1.02
C PHE A 82 6.67 3.17 2.04
N SER A 83 6.54 3.74 3.23
CA SER A 83 7.18 3.28 4.46
C SER A 83 6.12 3.12 5.53
N GLY A 84 6.34 2.27 6.53
CA GLY A 84 5.32 2.08 7.53
C GLY A 84 5.66 1.11 8.63
N GLN A 85 4.67 0.87 9.46
CA GLN A 85 4.77 0.08 10.67
C GLN A 85 3.56 -0.84 10.80
N GLY A 86 3.80 -2.13 11.03
CA GLY A 86 2.79 -3.06 11.49
C GLY A 86 2.56 -2.94 13.00
N PHE A 87 1.30 -3.00 13.42
CA PHE A 87 0.91 -2.97 14.82
C PHE A 87 0.40 -4.35 15.29
N PRO A 88 1.14 -5.03 16.17
CA PRO A 88 0.65 -6.23 16.83
C PRO A 88 -0.42 -5.90 17.89
N PRO A 89 -1.32 -6.83 18.24
CA PRO A 89 -1.43 -8.19 17.69
C PRO A 89 -2.35 -8.29 16.46
N HIS A 90 -3.08 -7.23 16.12
CA HIS A 90 -4.19 -7.28 15.17
C HIS A 90 -3.76 -7.28 13.70
N GLY A 91 -2.48 -7.00 13.42
CA GLY A 91 -1.94 -7.04 12.07
C GLY A 91 -2.33 -5.82 11.22
N ASP A 92 -2.82 -4.77 11.88
CA ASP A 92 -3.09 -3.49 11.26
C ASP A 92 -1.78 -2.79 10.86
N ILE A 93 -1.83 -1.94 9.84
CA ILE A 93 -0.67 -1.23 9.31
C ILE A 93 -0.93 0.27 9.21
N TYR A 94 0.11 1.06 9.43
CA TYR A 94 0.14 2.46 9.01
C TYR A 94 1.23 2.63 7.98
N LEU A 95 0.88 3.30 6.88
CA LEU A 95 1.77 3.56 5.76
C LEU A 95 1.83 5.06 5.49
N ASP A 96 3.02 5.61 5.40
CA ASP A 96 3.26 6.89 4.74
C ASP A 96 3.48 6.62 3.26
N VAL A 97 2.75 7.33 2.39
CA VAL A 97 2.70 7.08 0.96
C VAL A 97 3.10 8.33 0.20
N SER A 98 4.01 8.17 -0.76
CA SER A 98 4.43 9.24 -1.68
C SER A 98 4.54 8.68 -3.10
N GLY A 99 4.14 9.44 -4.11
CA GLY A 99 4.13 8.96 -5.49
C GLY A 99 3.61 10.00 -6.48
N THR A 100 3.61 9.62 -7.75
CA THR A 100 3.08 10.43 -8.84
C THR A 100 2.10 9.62 -9.68
N TYR A 101 1.06 10.29 -10.17
CA TYR A 101 0.03 9.66 -10.98
C TYR A 101 -0.47 10.59 -12.08
N SER A 102 -1.14 9.97 -13.06
CA SER A 102 -1.88 10.63 -14.14
C SER A 102 -3.28 10.04 -14.23
N LEU A 103 -4.25 10.85 -14.66
CA LEU A 103 -5.62 10.44 -14.99
C LEU A 103 -5.82 10.59 -16.50
N GLN A 104 -6.44 9.59 -17.12
CA GLN A 104 -6.78 9.59 -18.55
C GLN A 104 -8.27 9.82 -18.76
#